data_AF-A0A934I627-F1
#
_entry.id   AF-A0A934I627-F1
#
_cell.length_a   1.000
_cell.length_b   1.000
_cell.length_c   1.000
_cell.angle_alpha   90.00
_cell.angle_beta   90.00
_cell.angle_gamma   90.00
#
_symmetry.space_group_name_H-M   'P 1'
#
loop_
_entity.id
_entity.type
_entity.pdbx_description
1 polymer ?
#
loop_
_entity_poly.entity_id
_entity_poly.type
_entity_poly.pdbx_seq_one_letter_code
_entity_poly.pdbx_strand_id
1 'polypeptide(L)'
;MDSRRKCTAQGVEGIDVGEWVRPSVPAPHDRGATGVDDLQSAIGSLRAARARQSVARLDFLRGLRAVTHSGLATQSAIARELGISQSAVSQNLQEEAKLAPVREGFHGSDPQEIIMRFAAGDLSREQVVDELSRWPYLPSDGLEGPMDDLLVTVRGSFDDVEDAVVSGALPRHVYDEVLTRVTRPHCETARTC
;
A
#
# COMPACT_ATOMS: atom_id res chain seq x y z
N MET A 1 -39.34 -21.72 56.86
CA MET A 1 -39.79 -21.26 58.19
C MET A 1 -38.90 -21.96 59.20
N ASP A 2 -37.79 -21.34 59.60
CA ASP A 2 -37.63 -20.47 60.80
C ASP A 2 -36.91 -21.33 61.88
N SER A 3 -35.91 -20.93 62.68
CA SER A 3 -35.35 -19.63 63.02
C SER A 3 -33.94 -19.80 63.62
N ARG A 4 -32.99 -18.95 63.19
CA ARG A 4 -32.18 -18.02 64.01
C ARG A 4 -31.32 -18.45 65.21
N ARG A 5 -30.10 -17.85 65.18
CA ARG A 5 -29.24 -17.23 66.25
C ARG A 5 -27.92 -17.98 66.53
N LYS A 6 -26.73 -17.35 66.62
CA LYS A 6 -26.36 -15.97 67.01
C LYS A 6 -24.96 -15.59 66.48
N CYS A 7 -24.78 -14.31 66.13
CA CYS A 7 -23.49 -13.64 66.03
C CYS A 7 -22.85 -13.46 67.42
N THR A 8 -21.52 -13.50 67.47
CA THR A 8 -20.71 -12.74 68.44
C THR A 8 -19.51 -12.14 67.74
N ALA A 9 -19.34 -10.84 67.92
CA ALA A 9 -18.26 -10.02 67.40
C ALA A 9 -17.10 -9.96 68.42
N GLN A 10 -15.88 -10.07 67.90
CA GLN A 10 -14.61 -9.68 68.54
C GLN A 10 -13.73 -9.28 67.33
N GLY A 11 -13.34 -8.03 67.11
CA GLY A 11 -12.66 -7.14 68.04
C GLY A 11 -11.19 -7.11 67.62
N VAL A 12 -10.83 -6.28 66.64
CA VAL A 12 -9.45 -5.87 66.38
C VAL A 12 -9.44 -4.37 66.08
N GLU A 13 -8.96 -3.62 67.05
CA GLU A 13 -8.66 -2.20 67.01
C GLU A 13 -7.38 -1.95 66.20
N GLY A 14 -7.31 -0.78 65.54
CA GLY A 14 -6.05 -0.12 65.21
C GLY A 14 -5.50 -0.37 63.79
N ILE A 15 -5.99 0.38 62.81
CA ILE A 15 -5.18 0.75 61.64
C ILE A 15 -5.18 2.27 61.55
N ASP A 16 -4.01 2.84 61.79
CA ASP A 16 -3.66 4.24 61.59
C ASP A 16 -3.72 4.56 60.09
N VAL A 17 -4.75 5.29 59.67
CA VAL A 17 -4.91 5.75 58.28
C VAL A 17 -4.10 7.03 58.08
N GLY A 18 -2.79 6.84 57.96
CA GLY A 18 -1.87 7.88 57.50
C GLY A 18 -2.36 8.51 56.19
N GLU A 19 -2.24 9.83 56.13
CA GLU A 19 -2.64 10.72 55.04
C GLU A 19 -2.23 10.17 53.66
N TRP A 20 -3.22 9.74 52.88
CA TRP A 20 -3.03 9.34 51.49
C TRP A 20 -2.61 10.56 50.66
N VAL A 21 -1.29 10.72 50.47
CA VAL A 21 -0.75 11.63 49.46
C VAL A 21 -1.18 11.11 48.09
N ARG A 22 -2.13 11.79 47.46
CA ARG A 22 -2.52 11.49 46.07
C ARG A 22 -1.31 11.71 45.17
N PRO A 23 -0.87 10.73 44.37
CA PRO A 23 0.15 10.98 43.37
C PRO A 23 -0.37 12.06 42.40
N SER A 24 0.41 13.13 42.23
CA SER A 24 0.11 14.18 41.27
C SER A 24 0.00 13.55 39.89
N VAL A 25 -1.21 13.54 39.33
CA VAL A 25 -1.42 13.22 37.92
C VAL A 25 -0.70 14.31 37.12
N PRO A 26 0.33 13.98 36.31
CA PRO A 26 0.96 14.98 35.46
C PRO A 26 -0.10 15.57 34.52
N ALA A 27 -0.08 16.90 34.36
CA ALA A 27 -1.00 17.61 33.48
C ALA A 27 -0.98 17.00 32.07
N PRO A 28 -2.10 16.99 31.33
CA PRO A 28 -2.15 16.46 29.98
C PRO A 28 -1.24 17.30 29.08
N HIS A 29 -0.04 16.81 28.82
CA HIS A 29 0.77 17.31 27.73
C HIS A 29 0.06 16.99 26.40
N ASP A 30 0.15 17.95 25.50
CA ASP A 30 -0.36 17.98 24.13
C ASP A 30 -0.16 16.64 23.39
N ARG A 31 -1.17 15.77 23.44
CA ARG A 31 -1.20 14.46 22.75
C ARG A 31 -1.77 14.55 21.34
N GLY A 32 -2.02 15.76 20.83
CA GLY A 32 -2.78 15.97 19.59
C GLY A 32 -1.93 15.86 18.32
N ALA A 33 -0.82 16.59 18.26
CA ALA A 33 -0.02 16.73 17.04
C ALA A 33 0.96 15.57 16.82
N THR A 34 1.75 15.23 17.84
CA THR A 34 2.80 14.19 17.74
C THR A 34 2.22 12.79 17.49
N GLY A 35 1.07 12.47 18.10
CA GLY A 35 0.42 11.17 17.92
C GLY A 35 -0.16 10.94 16.51
N VAL A 36 -0.58 12.01 15.83
CA VAL A 36 -1.09 11.92 14.45
C VAL A 36 0.08 11.75 13.47
N ASP A 37 1.16 12.50 13.66
CA ASP A 37 2.37 12.38 12.83
C ASP A 37 3.04 11.01 12.97
N ASP A 38 3.08 10.46 14.18
CA ASP A 38 3.57 9.11 14.46
C ASP A 38 2.71 8.03 13.79
N LEU A 39 1.38 8.16 13.87
CA LEU A 39 0.45 7.25 13.20
C LEU A 39 0.58 7.32 11.68
N GLN A 40 0.66 8.51 11.11
CA GLN A 40 0.83 8.71 9.66
C GLN A 40 2.15 8.10 9.17
N SER A 41 3.24 8.29 9.92
CA SER A 41 4.54 7.69 9.64
C SER A 41 4.51 6.16 9.72
N ALA A 42 3.84 5.61 10.74
CA ALA A 42 3.66 4.16 10.89
C ALA A 42 2.81 3.56 9.75
N ILE A 43 1.70 4.20 9.39
CA ILE A 43 0.87 3.78 8.26
C ILE A 43 1.65 3.87 6.94
N GLY A 44 2.42 4.95 6.73
CA GLY A 44 3.29 5.08 5.56
C GLY A 44 4.30 3.94 5.44
N SER A 45 4.91 3.56 6.57
CA SER A 45 5.82 2.40 6.62
C SER A 45 5.13 1.08 6.29
N LEU A 46 3.88 0.88 6.77
CA LEU A 46 3.07 -0.30 6.44
C LEU A 46 2.65 -0.31 4.96
N ARG A 47 2.31 0.84 4.37
CA ARG A 47 2.02 0.96 2.93
C ARG A 47 3.24 0.56 2.10
N ALA A 48 4.43 1.07 2.43
CA ALA A 48 5.67 0.69 1.74
C ALA A 48 5.99 -0.80 1.89
N ALA A 49 5.78 -1.39 3.08
CA ALA A 49 5.93 -2.83 3.28
C ALA A 49 4.92 -3.64 2.45
N ARG A 50 3.67 -3.18 2.37
CA ARG A 50 2.63 -3.82 1.56
C ARG A 50 2.96 -3.74 0.07
N ALA A 51 3.45 -2.59 -0.39
CA ALA A 51 3.89 -2.40 -1.77
C ALA A 51 5.03 -3.37 -2.13
N ARG A 52 6.05 -3.49 -1.26
CA ARG A 52 7.13 -4.48 -1.42
C ARG A 52 6.62 -5.91 -1.51
N GLN A 53 5.61 -6.31 -0.73
CA GLN A 53 5.00 -7.63 -0.85
C GLN A 53 4.32 -7.84 -2.21
N SER A 54 3.57 -6.85 -2.69
CA SER A 54 2.89 -6.90 -3.98
C SER A 54 3.89 -6.99 -5.14
N VAL A 55 4.92 -6.14 -5.13
CA VAL A 55 5.98 -6.16 -6.15
C VAL A 55 6.74 -7.48 -6.13
N ALA A 56 7.15 -7.95 -4.95
CA ALA A 56 7.83 -9.23 -4.82
C ALA A 56 6.97 -10.41 -5.33
N ARG A 57 5.64 -10.36 -5.17
CA ARG A 57 4.72 -11.34 -5.75
C ARG A 57 4.74 -11.29 -7.28
N LEU A 58 4.65 -10.11 -7.88
CA LEU A 58 4.69 -9.95 -9.34
C LEU A 58 6.02 -10.43 -9.93
N ASP A 59 7.13 -10.05 -9.29
CA ASP A 59 8.47 -10.44 -9.72
C ASP A 59 8.69 -11.95 -9.56
N PHE A 60 8.19 -12.55 -8.47
CA PHE A 60 8.20 -13.99 -8.30
C PHE A 60 7.44 -14.72 -9.41
N LEU A 61 6.23 -14.26 -9.75
CA LEU A 61 5.41 -14.87 -10.79
C LEU A 61 6.11 -14.77 -12.16
N ARG A 62 6.57 -13.57 -12.55
CA ARG A 62 7.28 -13.38 -13.83
C ARG A 62 8.61 -14.14 -13.88
N GLY A 63 9.36 -14.18 -12.78
CA GLY A 63 10.58 -14.98 -12.66
C GLY A 63 10.31 -16.48 -12.82
N LEU A 64 9.23 -16.98 -12.23
CA LEU A 64 8.80 -18.37 -12.38
C LEU A 64 8.48 -18.71 -13.83
N ARG A 65 7.80 -17.82 -14.55
CA ARG A 65 7.57 -17.98 -16.00
C ARG A 65 8.88 -18.02 -16.76
N ALA A 66 9.80 -17.10 -16.49
CA ALA A 66 11.08 -17.00 -17.20
C ALA A 66 11.91 -18.29 -17.05
N VAL A 67 12.04 -18.81 -15.82
CA VAL A 67 12.75 -20.08 -15.58
C VAL A 67 12.06 -21.23 -16.30
N THR A 68 10.73 -21.31 -16.23
CA THR A 68 9.98 -22.39 -16.89
C THR A 68 10.11 -22.34 -18.41
N HIS A 69 10.05 -21.15 -19.01
CA HIS A 69 10.18 -20.96 -20.47
C HIS A 69 11.60 -21.19 -20.99
N SER A 70 12.61 -20.91 -20.18
CA SER A 70 14.01 -21.14 -20.55
C SER A 70 14.37 -22.63 -20.71
N GLY A 71 13.54 -23.54 -20.19
CA GLY A 71 13.81 -24.98 -20.15
C GLY A 71 14.92 -25.37 -19.17
N LEU A 72 15.48 -24.43 -18.40
CA LEU A 72 16.58 -24.69 -17.45
C LEU A 72 16.17 -25.64 -16.31
N ALA A 73 14.89 -25.65 -15.93
CA ALA A 73 14.38 -26.49 -14.85
C ALA A 73 12.94 -26.95 -15.13
N THR A 74 12.61 -28.16 -14.70
CA THR A 74 11.23 -28.67 -14.69
C THR A 74 10.46 -28.08 -13.50
N GLN A 75 9.13 -28.09 -13.56
CA GLN A 75 8.30 -27.64 -12.42
C GLN A 75 8.63 -28.39 -11.12
N SER A 76 8.93 -29.69 -11.19
CA SER A 76 9.32 -30.47 -10.01
C SER A 76 10.69 -30.09 -9.47
N ALA A 77 11.66 -29.74 -10.34
CA ALA A 77 12.96 -29.22 -9.91
C ALA A 77 12.81 -27.84 -9.24
N ILE A 78 12.00 -26.95 -9.84
CA ILE A 78 11.69 -25.63 -9.27
C ILE A 78 11.00 -25.76 -7.93
N ALA A 79 9.99 -26.64 -7.81
CA ALA A 79 9.26 -26.90 -6.57
C ALA A 79 10.20 -27.31 -5.43
N ARG A 80 11.13 -28.25 -5.73
CA ARG A 80 12.14 -28.70 -4.76
C ARG A 80 13.07 -27.57 -4.34
N GLU A 81 13.57 -26.77 -5.28
CA GLU A 81 14.50 -25.67 -4.99
C GLU A 81 13.85 -24.57 -4.15
N LEU A 82 12.59 -24.24 -4.46
CA LEU A 82 11.84 -23.19 -3.75
C LEU A 82 11.14 -23.69 -2.47
N GLY A 83 11.24 -24.98 -2.15
CA GLY A 83 10.59 -25.56 -0.97
C GLY A 83 9.06 -25.51 -1.01
N ILE A 84 8.44 -25.54 -2.19
CA ILE A 84 6.98 -25.54 -2.38
C ILE A 84 6.52 -26.81 -3.09
N SER A 85 5.21 -27.07 -3.10
CA SER A 85 4.69 -28.21 -3.87
C SER A 85 4.73 -27.92 -5.37
N GLN A 86 4.81 -28.99 -6.18
CA GLN A 86 4.65 -28.86 -7.63
C GLN A 86 3.27 -28.29 -8.01
N SER A 87 2.21 -28.61 -7.24
CA SER A 87 0.89 -28.03 -7.45
C SER A 87 0.89 -26.51 -7.20
N ALA A 88 1.64 -26.02 -6.22
CA ALA A 88 1.80 -24.59 -5.98
C ALA A 88 2.54 -23.89 -7.14
N VAL A 89 3.57 -24.54 -7.71
CA VAL A 89 4.22 -24.05 -8.94
C VAL A 89 3.21 -23.91 -10.08
N SER A 90 2.39 -24.93 -10.31
CA SER A 90 1.36 -24.91 -11.35
C SER A 90 0.32 -23.80 -11.12
N GLN A 91 -0.17 -23.62 -9.89
CA GLN A 91 -1.10 -22.54 -9.54
C GLN A 91 -0.48 -21.16 -9.75
N ASN A 92 0.78 -20.96 -9.32
CA ASN A 92 1.49 -19.70 -9.55
C ASN A 92 1.65 -19.43 -11.06
N LEU A 93 1.94 -20.45 -11.90
CA LEU A 93 2.00 -20.27 -13.35
C LEU A 93 0.63 -19.90 -13.96
N GLN A 94 -0.47 -20.43 -13.41
CA GLN A 94 -1.83 -20.04 -13.83
C GLN A 94 -2.17 -18.60 -13.42
N GLU A 95 -1.71 -18.14 -12.27
CA GLU A 95 -1.84 -16.75 -11.85
C GLU A 95 -0.98 -15.82 -12.70
N GLU A 96 0.27 -16.20 -12.95
CA GLU A 96 1.19 -15.46 -13.81
C GLU A 96 0.60 -15.25 -15.21
N ALA A 97 -0.05 -16.26 -15.79
CA ALA A 97 -0.63 -16.18 -17.12
C ALA A 97 -1.71 -15.07 -17.26
N LYS A 98 -2.23 -14.55 -16.14
CA LYS A 98 -3.19 -13.45 -16.10
C LYS A 98 -2.53 -12.08 -16.00
N LEU A 99 -1.22 -12.03 -15.70
CA LEU A 99 -0.49 -10.79 -15.57
C LEU A 99 -0.25 -10.18 -16.95
N ALA A 100 -0.48 -8.87 -17.05
CA ALA A 100 -0.01 -8.12 -18.19
C ALA A 100 1.53 -8.09 -18.21
N PRO A 101 2.15 -8.19 -19.40
CA PRO A 101 3.60 -8.06 -19.52
C PRO A 101 4.03 -6.65 -19.12
N VAL A 102 5.22 -6.52 -18.54
CA VAL A 102 5.85 -5.21 -18.31
C VAL A 102 6.04 -4.54 -19.67
N ARG A 103 5.65 -3.27 -19.77
CA ARG A 103 5.76 -2.53 -21.02
C ARG A 103 7.21 -2.16 -21.28
N GLU A 104 7.66 -2.29 -22.53
CA GLU A 104 9.03 -1.92 -22.89
C GLU A 104 9.34 -0.46 -22.52
N GLY A 105 10.49 -0.27 -21.87
CA GLY A 105 10.92 1.02 -21.35
C GLY A 105 10.29 1.41 -20.02
N PHE A 106 9.34 0.66 -19.45
CA PHE A 106 8.73 0.93 -18.14
C PHE A 106 9.11 -0.16 -17.13
N HIS A 107 8.89 0.13 -15.86
CA HIS A 107 9.10 -0.85 -14.78
C HIS A 107 7.83 -1.60 -14.39
N GLY A 108 6.64 -1.14 -14.81
CA GLY A 108 5.37 -1.80 -14.54
C GLY A 108 4.62 -2.22 -15.80
N SER A 109 3.66 -3.15 -15.65
CA SER A 109 2.71 -3.46 -16.71
C SER A 109 1.56 -2.45 -16.83
N ASP A 110 1.34 -1.64 -15.80
CA ASP A 110 0.31 -0.60 -15.71
C ASP A 110 0.76 0.52 -14.74
N PRO A 111 0.07 1.67 -14.71
CA PRO A 111 0.41 2.79 -13.80
C PRO A 111 0.40 2.37 -12.33
N GLN A 112 -0.55 1.51 -11.93
CA GLN A 112 -0.66 1.04 -10.56
C GLN A 112 0.58 0.25 -10.13
N GLU A 113 1.15 -0.59 -10.99
CA GLU A 113 2.40 -1.30 -10.72
C GLU A 113 3.59 -0.33 -10.61
N ILE A 114 3.68 0.68 -11.49
CA ILE A 114 4.72 1.70 -11.42
C ILE A 114 4.66 2.43 -10.06
N ILE A 115 3.46 2.80 -9.62
CA ILE A 115 3.22 3.43 -8.31
C ILE A 115 3.58 2.47 -7.16
N MET A 116 3.22 1.19 -7.26
CA MET A 116 3.62 0.20 -6.25
C MET A 116 5.14 0.06 -6.15
N ARG A 117 5.87 0.08 -7.27
CA ARG A 117 7.34 0.05 -7.27
C ARG A 117 7.95 1.31 -6.66
N PHE A 118 7.38 2.48 -6.92
CA PHE A 118 7.77 3.71 -6.23
C PHE A 118 7.54 3.61 -4.72
N ALA A 119 6.34 3.20 -4.29
CA ALA A 119 6.01 3.02 -2.88
C ALA A 119 6.86 1.93 -2.19
N ALA A 120 7.33 0.94 -2.96
CA ALA A 120 8.26 -0.09 -2.48
C ALA A 120 9.70 0.42 -2.32
N GLY A 121 10.02 1.56 -2.94
CA GLY A 121 11.37 2.15 -2.97
C GLY A 121 12.23 1.68 -4.15
N ASP A 122 11.66 0.96 -5.11
CA ASP A 122 12.38 0.46 -6.29
C ASP A 122 12.56 1.54 -7.38
N LEU A 123 11.72 2.58 -7.34
CA LEU A 123 11.82 3.73 -8.23
C LEU A 123 12.10 4.99 -7.42
N SER A 124 13.00 5.83 -7.94
CA SER A 124 13.16 7.21 -7.49
C SER A 124 11.95 8.06 -7.86
N ARG A 125 11.86 9.24 -7.24
CA ARG A 125 10.86 10.26 -7.58
C ARG A 125 10.95 10.65 -9.05
N GLU A 126 12.16 10.81 -9.58
CA GLU A 126 12.41 11.23 -10.94
C GLU A 126 11.93 10.16 -11.95
N GLN A 127 12.17 8.87 -11.64
CA GLN A 127 11.73 7.74 -12.47
C GLN A 127 10.20 7.60 -12.48
N VAL A 128 9.54 7.63 -11.31
CA VAL A 128 8.08 7.49 -11.26
C VAL A 128 7.40 8.65 -12.00
N VAL A 129 7.93 9.88 -11.87
CA VAL A 129 7.39 11.03 -12.60
C VAL A 129 7.59 10.86 -14.10
N ASP A 130 8.79 10.48 -14.55
CA ASP A 130 9.06 10.25 -15.98
C ASP A 130 8.10 9.22 -16.57
N GLU A 131 8.02 8.04 -15.94
CA GLU A 131 7.20 6.94 -16.41
C GLU A 131 5.71 7.26 -16.43
N LEU A 132 5.17 7.80 -15.34
CA LEU A 132 3.76 8.16 -15.28
C LEU A 132 3.42 9.32 -16.22
N SER A 133 4.36 10.21 -16.55
CA SER A 133 4.07 11.33 -17.45
C SER A 133 4.01 10.92 -18.93
N ARG A 134 4.76 9.90 -19.32
CA ARG A 134 4.77 9.36 -20.69
C ARG A 134 3.88 8.13 -20.87
N TRP A 135 3.20 7.71 -19.81
CA TRP A 135 2.29 6.57 -19.88
C TRP A 135 1.13 6.89 -20.83
N PRO A 136 0.83 6.02 -21.81
CA PRO A 136 -0.28 6.23 -22.72
C PRO A 136 -1.59 5.82 -22.04
N TYR A 137 -2.13 6.72 -21.22
CA TYR A 137 -3.35 6.47 -20.47
C TYR A 137 -4.53 6.14 -21.39
N LEU A 138 -5.34 5.18 -20.93
CA LEU A 138 -6.66 4.98 -21.52
C LEU A 138 -7.53 6.20 -21.20
N PRO A 139 -8.48 6.56 -22.09
CA PRO A 139 -9.49 7.54 -21.75
C PRO A 139 -10.21 7.09 -20.48
N SER A 140 -10.36 7.99 -19.50
CA SER A 140 -11.28 7.76 -18.40
C SER A 140 -12.69 7.65 -18.98
N ASP A 141 -13.48 6.68 -18.53
CA ASP A 141 -14.88 6.55 -18.89
C ASP A 141 -15.71 7.53 -18.03
N GLY A 142 -15.40 8.82 -18.15
CA GLY A 142 -16.26 9.87 -17.62
C GLY A 142 -17.66 9.66 -18.19
N LEU A 143 -18.56 9.07 -17.40
CA LEU A 143 -19.97 9.07 -17.72
C LEU A 143 -20.41 10.53 -17.63
N GLU A 144 -20.36 11.26 -18.75
CA GLU A 144 -21.01 12.56 -18.86
C GLU A 144 -22.52 12.37 -18.66
N GLY A 145 -22.98 12.38 -17.40
CA GLY A 145 -24.38 12.16 -17.04
C GLY A 145 -24.67 12.53 -15.58
N PRO A 146 -25.89 12.93 -15.23
CA PRO A 146 -26.25 13.54 -13.94
C PRO A 146 -26.23 12.59 -12.72
N MET A 147 -25.57 11.43 -12.82
CA MET A 147 -25.41 10.44 -11.75
C MET A 147 -23.92 10.11 -11.58
N ASP A 148 -23.14 11.12 -11.17
CA ASP A 148 -21.67 11.08 -10.95
C ASP A 148 -21.23 10.20 -9.76
N ASP A 149 -22.15 9.60 -9.00
CA ASP A 149 -21.82 8.88 -7.75
C ASP A 149 -21.30 7.45 -7.96
N LEU A 150 -21.22 6.96 -9.20
CA LEU A 150 -20.64 5.66 -9.57
C LEU A 150 -19.44 5.87 -10.51
N LEU A 151 -18.39 6.54 -10.02
CA LEU A 151 -17.10 6.59 -10.71
C LEU A 151 -16.59 5.15 -10.89
N VAL A 152 -16.65 4.64 -12.12
CA VAL A 152 -15.97 3.40 -12.50
C VAL A 152 -14.53 3.80 -12.81
N THR A 153 -13.57 3.30 -12.04
CA THR A 153 -12.16 3.55 -12.33
C THR A 153 -11.72 2.63 -13.47
N VAL A 154 -11.29 3.20 -14.60
CA VAL A 154 -10.74 2.40 -15.71
C VAL A 154 -9.27 2.11 -15.44
N ARG A 155 -8.94 0.85 -15.15
CA ARG A 155 -7.55 0.41 -15.00
C ARG A 155 -6.72 0.81 -16.23
N GLY A 156 -5.64 1.55 -16.00
CA GLY A 156 -4.77 2.11 -17.03
C GLY A 156 -5.16 3.52 -17.51
N SER A 157 -6.24 4.11 -16.99
CA SER A 157 -6.54 5.54 -17.14
C SER A 157 -5.73 6.38 -16.14
N PHE A 158 -5.86 7.71 -16.24
CA PHE A 158 -5.21 8.62 -15.28
C PHE A 158 -5.79 8.51 -13.86
N ASP A 159 -6.98 7.91 -13.73
CA ASP A 159 -7.66 7.70 -12.44
C ASP A 159 -6.81 6.82 -11.50
N ASP A 160 -6.01 5.90 -12.05
CA ASP A 160 -5.04 5.10 -11.27
C ASP A 160 -4.05 5.99 -10.49
N VAL A 161 -3.67 7.14 -11.04
CA VAL A 161 -2.74 8.09 -10.42
C VAL A 161 -3.46 8.94 -9.36
N GLU A 162 -4.71 9.30 -9.61
CA GLU A 162 -5.57 10.04 -8.66
C GLU A 162 -5.88 9.18 -7.43
N ASP A 163 -6.30 7.93 -7.63
CA ASP A 163 -6.57 6.95 -6.59
C ASP A 163 -5.33 6.68 -5.71
N ALA A 164 -4.15 6.70 -6.31
CA ALA A 164 -2.90 6.54 -5.57
C ALA A 164 -2.64 7.69 -4.60
N VAL A 165 -3.09 8.91 -4.91
CA VAL A 165 -3.00 10.04 -3.97
C VAL A 165 -3.99 9.84 -2.82
N VAL A 166 -5.24 9.47 -3.13
CA VAL A 166 -6.29 9.23 -2.12
C VAL A 166 -5.91 8.11 -1.16
N SER A 167 -5.36 7.02 -1.68
CA SER A 167 -4.90 5.89 -0.87
C SER A 167 -3.59 6.16 -0.11
N GLY A 168 -2.87 7.23 -0.47
CA GLY A 168 -1.58 7.61 0.09
C GLY A 168 -0.40 6.76 -0.43
N ALA A 169 -0.58 6.07 -1.55
CA ALA A 169 0.50 5.35 -2.25
C ALA A 169 1.39 6.30 -3.07
N LEU A 170 0.87 7.46 -3.46
CA LEU A 170 1.60 8.49 -4.18
C LEU A 170 1.50 9.83 -3.43
N PRO A 171 2.62 10.50 -3.11
CA PRO A 171 2.60 11.83 -2.52
C PRO A 171 1.98 12.85 -3.49
N ARG A 172 1.18 13.78 -2.96
CA ARG A 172 0.50 14.83 -3.75
C ARG A 172 1.46 15.63 -4.65
N HIS A 173 2.65 15.97 -4.17
CA HIS A 173 3.61 16.73 -4.97
C HIS A 173 4.17 15.94 -6.18
N VAL A 174 4.16 14.60 -6.13
CA VAL A 174 4.52 13.75 -7.28
C VAL A 174 3.38 13.75 -8.30
N TYR A 175 2.14 13.60 -7.82
CA TYR A 175 0.95 13.73 -8.65
C TYR A 175 0.90 15.09 -9.38
N ASP A 176 1.11 16.19 -8.66
CA ASP A 176 1.04 17.53 -9.25
C ASP A 176 2.09 17.72 -10.36
N GLU A 177 3.28 17.12 -10.20
CA GLU A 177 4.31 17.15 -11.23
C GLU A 177 3.95 16.30 -12.45
N VAL A 178 3.42 15.08 -12.24
CA VAL A 178 2.93 14.23 -13.33
C VAL A 178 1.81 14.93 -14.09
N LEU A 179 0.80 15.44 -13.38
CA LEU A 179 -0.31 16.18 -13.98
C LEU A 179 0.20 17.38 -14.78
N THR A 180 1.17 18.13 -14.26
CA THR A 180 1.78 19.25 -14.98
C THR A 180 2.42 18.80 -16.29
N ARG A 181 3.14 17.67 -16.31
CA ARG A 181 3.80 17.15 -17.52
C ARG A 181 2.80 16.59 -18.54
N VAL A 182 1.72 15.94 -18.08
CA VAL A 182 0.67 15.39 -18.94
C VAL A 182 -0.22 16.49 -19.54
N THR A 183 -0.57 17.51 -18.76
CA THR A 183 -1.47 18.60 -19.18
C THR A 183 -0.77 19.73 -19.90
N ARG A 184 0.54 19.92 -19.69
CA ARG A 184 1.29 20.91 -20.47
C ARG A 184 1.35 20.40 -21.91
N PRO A 185 0.77 21.10 -22.90
CA PRO A 185 0.97 20.75 -24.29
C PRO A 185 2.47 20.76 -24.55
N HIS A 186 2.97 19.78 -25.31
CA HIS A 186 4.36 19.71 -25.76
C HIS A 186 4.69 21.01 -26.53
N CYS A 187 5.08 22.07 -25.84
CA CYS A 187 5.60 23.30 -26.42
C CYS A 187 7.08 23.07 -26.73
N GLU A 188 7.35 22.12 -27.62
CA GLU A 188 8.71 21.78 -28.02
C GLU A 188 8.76 21.42 -29.52
N THR A 189 8.21 22.31 -30.37
CA THR A 189 8.63 22.46 -31.77
C THR A 189 8.18 23.80 -32.38
N ALA A 190 8.52 24.93 -31.75
CA ALA A 190 8.36 26.26 -32.37
C ALA A 190 9.59 27.16 -32.09
N ARG A 191 10.79 26.56 -32.16
CA ARG A 191 12.06 27.29 -32.27
C ARG A 191 12.76 26.95 -33.59
N THR A 192 12.06 27.10 -34.71
CA THR A 192 12.67 27.41 -36.02
C THR A 192 11.59 27.96 -36.95
N CYS A 193 11.49 29.27 -37.06
CA CYS A 193 11.03 30.08 -38.21
C CYS A 193 11.23 31.55 -37.85
#